data_AF-U9UMH6-F1
#
_entry.id   AF-U9UMH6-F1
#
_cell.length_a   1.000
_cell.length_b   1.000
_cell.length_c   1.000
_cell.angle_alpha   90.00
_cell.angle_beta   90.00
_cell.angle_gamma   90.00
#
_symmetry.space_group_name_H-M   'P 1'
#
loop_
_entity.id
_entity.type
_entity.pdbx_description
1 polymer ?
#
loop_
_entity_poly.entity_id
_entity_poly.type
_entity_poly.pdbx_seq_one_letter_code
_entity_poly.pdbx_strand_id
1 'polypeptide(L)'
;MDTNTAANHAYSQSFGAYNINAIREYLKNPTEYMSNLFNTEYNKYSEALIESVLREIDEYYINTKDNILNGIPEWNKLFENYDQLSLSKFFHYLSGHSNSQEYNSLREAVPKYDLFEILKDSNNLLGSFIIENPVDFCNLLCKSLIESLTNMQTTWINTERFIKKERIQAHLETKNTLMSYWDRLGCSARCPLCSSKCELPDDGHTQHQVSKHLLPAFTGVCDVKTRFPTLIICTEDEAHNTSTWGCNEDSIYLPLTKFLSKYHPSWLPFPRSEPSDEHVAKMRAIWWKLKDELCEKYDMTDNTNPLWGPRYENLIPE
;
A
#
# COMPACT_ATOMS: atom_id res chain seq x y z
N MET A 1 -17.79 5.92 -10.37
CA MET A 1 -16.75 6.03 -9.34
C MET A 1 -16.28 4.62 -9.11
N ASP A 2 -15.13 4.25 -9.67
CA ASP A 2 -14.56 2.93 -9.41
C ASP A 2 -14.11 2.92 -7.96
N THR A 3 -14.86 2.20 -7.13
CA THR A 3 -14.34 1.78 -5.83
C THR A 3 -13.18 0.85 -6.13
N ASN A 4 -11.96 1.26 -5.75
CA ASN A 4 -10.76 0.43 -5.80
C ASN A 4 -10.92 -0.71 -4.78
N THR A 5 -11.64 -1.75 -5.18
CA THR A 5 -11.81 -2.97 -4.39
C THR A 5 -10.59 -3.86 -4.59
N ALA A 6 -10.34 -4.74 -3.63
CA ALA A 6 -9.25 -5.69 -3.72
C ALA A 6 -9.32 -6.54 -5.00
N ALA A 7 -10.53 -6.97 -5.37
CA ALA A 7 -10.78 -7.73 -6.59
C ALA A 7 -10.49 -6.91 -7.86
N ASN A 8 -10.86 -5.62 -7.90
CA ASN A 8 -10.56 -4.73 -9.03
C ASN A 8 -9.05 -4.47 -9.18
N HIS A 9 -8.33 -4.31 -8.07
CA HIS A 9 -6.88 -4.19 -8.09
C HIS A 9 -6.22 -5.47 -8.61
N ALA A 10 -6.62 -6.63 -8.07
CA ALA A 10 -6.12 -7.93 -8.52
C ALA A 10 -6.40 -8.19 -10.01
N TYR A 11 -7.58 -7.82 -10.49
CA TYR A 11 -7.92 -7.88 -11.91
C TYR A 11 -6.99 -6.96 -12.73
N SER A 12 -6.75 -5.74 -12.26
CA SER A 12 -5.91 -4.76 -12.96
C SER A 12 -4.46 -5.24 -13.09
N GLN A 13 -3.91 -5.85 -12.04
CA GLN A 13 -2.54 -6.39 -12.03
C GLN A 13 -2.38 -7.70 -12.83
N SER A 14 -3.49 -8.39 -13.12
CA SER A 14 -3.49 -9.66 -13.89
C SER A 14 -4.06 -9.46 -15.29
N PHE A 15 -5.38 -9.63 -15.46
CA PHE A 15 -6.09 -9.51 -16.72
C PHE A 15 -5.97 -8.11 -17.34
N GLY A 16 -6.03 -7.06 -16.52
CA GLY A 16 -5.92 -5.68 -16.97
C GLY A 16 -4.57 -5.35 -17.60
N ALA A 17 -3.49 -5.94 -17.06
CA ALA A 17 -2.12 -5.75 -17.49
C ALA A 17 -1.65 -6.81 -18.52
N TYR A 18 -2.52 -7.73 -18.96
CA TYR A 18 -2.16 -8.88 -19.81
C TYR A 18 -1.00 -9.73 -19.26
N ASN A 19 -0.81 -9.75 -17.93
CA ASN A 19 0.25 -10.51 -17.30
C ASN A 19 -0.16 -11.99 -17.20
N ILE A 20 0.29 -12.79 -18.16
CA ILE A 20 -0.08 -14.21 -18.28
C ILE A 20 0.24 -15.02 -17.01
N ASN A 21 1.37 -14.77 -16.36
CA ASN A 21 1.73 -15.49 -15.15
C ASN A 21 0.82 -15.11 -13.98
N ALA A 22 0.52 -13.83 -13.81
CA ALA A 22 -0.45 -13.37 -12.81
C ALA A 22 -1.87 -13.90 -13.09
N ILE A 23 -2.27 -14.00 -14.37
CA ILE A 23 -3.55 -14.59 -14.77
C ILE A 23 -3.57 -16.07 -14.38
N ARG A 24 -2.51 -16.85 -14.66
CA ARG A 24 -2.43 -18.27 -14.27
C ARG A 24 -2.57 -18.44 -12.75
N GLU A 25 -1.87 -17.63 -11.97
CA GLU A 25 -1.97 -17.64 -10.50
C GLU A 25 -3.39 -17.30 -10.04
N TYR A 26 -3.98 -16.24 -10.59
CA TYR A 26 -5.35 -15.84 -10.30
C TYR A 26 -6.34 -16.97 -10.62
N LEU A 27 -6.26 -17.58 -11.80
CA LEU A 27 -7.16 -18.65 -12.22
C LEU A 27 -6.99 -19.92 -11.39
N LYS A 28 -5.79 -20.20 -10.88
CA LYS A 28 -5.53 -21.33 -9.99
C LYS A 28 -6.17 -21.11 -8.62
N ASN A 29 -5.91 -19.95 -8.01
CA ASN A 29 -6.45 -19.61 -6.70
C ASN A 29 -6.52 -18.08 -6.50
N PRO A 30 -7.67 -17.44 -6.78
CA PRO A 30 -7.81 -16.00 -6.68
C PRO A 30 -7.50 -15.46 -5.27
N THR A 31 -7.87 -16.21 -4.23
CA THR A 31 -7.66 -15.80 -2.84
C THR A 31 -6.18 -15.77 -2.50
N GLU A 32 -5.43 -16.81 -2.88
CA GLU A 32 -3.99 -16.91 -2.65
C GLU A 32 -3.19 -15.88 -3.46
N TYR A 33 -3.53 -15.71 -4.76
CA TYR A 33 -2.94 -14.67 -5.59
C TYR A 33 -3.12 -13.28 -4.97
N MET A 34 -4.34 -12.95 -4.57
CA MET A 34 -4.63 -11.66 -3.92
C MET A 34 -3.84 -11.50 -2.62
N SER A 35 -3.79 -12.51 -1.76
CA SER A 35 -3.00 -12.48 -0.53
C SER A 35 -1.52 -12.19 -0.81
N ASN A 36 -0.94 -12.87 -1.80
CA ASN A 36 0.46 -12.69 -2.18
C ASN A 36 0.72 -11.29 -2.76
N LEU A 37 -0.18 -10.81 -3.61
CA LEU A 37 -0.13 -9.46 -4.20
C LEU A 37 -0.12 -8.39 -3.09
N PHE A 38 -1.10 -8.42 -2.20
CA PHE A 38 -1.21 -7.42 -1.13
C PHE A 38 -0.11 -7.53 -0.08
N ASN A 39 0.37 -8.73 0.22
CA ASN A 39 1.54 -8.90 1.11
C ASN A 39 2.79 -8.31 0.49
N THR A 40 3.01 -8.51 -0.81
CA THR A 40 4.16 -7.95 -1.53
C THR A 40 4.11 -6.42 -1.55
N GLU A 41 2.96 -5.83 -1.86
CA GLU A 41 2.78 -4.37 -1.86
C GLU A 41 2.94 -3.78 -0.46
N TYR A 42 2.39 -4.46 0.56
CA TYR A 42 2.56 -4.06 1.94
C TYR A 42 4.02 -4.08 2.38
N ASN A 43 4.77 -5.13 2.04
CA ASN A 43 6.19 -5.24 2.39
C ASN A 43 7.01 -4.10 1.77
N LYS A 44 6.75 -3.75 0.51
CA LYS A 44 7.39 -2.59 -0.13
C LYS A 44 7.05 -1.28 0.59
N TYR A 45 5.78 -1.09 0.94
CA TYR A 45 5.35 0.09 1.68
C TYR A 45 5.97 0.16 3.09
N SER A 46 5.99 -0.95 3.82
CA SER A 46 6.53 -1.01 5.18
C SER A 46 8.03 -0.74 5.20
N GLU A 47 8.79 -1.32 4.26
CA GLU A 47 10.22 -1.03 4.08
C GLU A 47 10.46 0.46 3.80
N ALA A 48 9.72 1.05 2.87
CA ALA A 48 9.85 2.47 2.54
C ALA A 48 9.52 3.38 3.74
N LEU A 49 8.48 3.05 4.50
CA LEU A 49 8.09 3.78 5.71
C LEU A 49 9.17 3.67 6.79
N ILE A 50 9.69 2.46 7.05
CA ILE A 50 10.76 2.21 8.02
C ILE A 50 11.97 3.06 7.65
N GLU A 51 12.46 2.99 6.41
CA GLU A 51 13.64 3.76 6.01
C GLU A 51 13.39 5.27 6.04
N SER A 52 12.16 5.75 5.78
CA SER A 52 11.81 7.16 5.96
C SER A 52 11.96 7.61 7.41
N VAL A 53 11.42 6.85 8.37
CA VAL A 53 11.52 7.18 9.80
C VAL A 53 12.97 7.13 10.29
N LEU A 54 13.75 6.13 9.85
CA LEU A 54 15.17 6.04 10.21
C LEU A 54 15.95 7.24 9.66
N ARG A 55 15.67 7.64 8.41
CA ARG A 55 16.30 8.81 7.78
C ARG A 55 15.96 10.11 8.51
N GLU A 56 14.71 10.30 8.95
CA GLU A 56 14.33 11.48 9.75
C GLU A 56 15.15 11.59 11.05
N ILE A 57 15.45 10.46 11.70
CA ILE A 57 16.29 10.43 12.90
C ILE A 57 17.76 10.74 12.54
N ASP A 58 18.27 10.18 11.44
CA ASP A 58 19.63 10.47 10.94
C ASP A 58 19.78 11.98 10.65
N GLU A 59 18.82 12.57 9.94
CA GLU A 59 18.76 13.98 9.62
C GLU A 59 18.65 14.85 10.88
N TYR A 60 17.88 14.42 11.89
CA TYR A 60 17.77 15.12 13.17
C TYR A 60 19.14 15.29 13.86
N TYR A 61 19.96 14.23 13.92
CA TYR A 61 21.30 14.31 14.51
C TYR A 61 22.22 15.26 13.74
N ILE A 62 22.24 15.14 12.41
CA ILE A 62 23.07 15.97 11.53
C ILE A 62 22.66 17.44 11.68
N ASN A 63 21.37 17.74 11.51
CA ASN A 63 20.85 19.10 11.57
C ASN A 63 21.06 19.72 12.95
N THR A 64 20.84 18.97 14.05
CA THR A 64 21.05 19.48 15.41
C THR A 64 22.52 19.82 15.67
N LYS A 65 23.44 18.96 15.21
CA LYS A 65 24.88 19.20 15.34
C LYS A 65 25.33 20.42 14.54
N ASP A 66 24.91 20.52 13.29
CA ASP A 66 25.25 21.65 12.42
C ASP A 66 24.66 22.96 12.96
N ASN A 67 23.45 22.92 13.49
CA ASN A 67 22.80 24.06 14.13
C ASN A 67 23.57 24.57 15.35
N ILE A 68 24.04 23.68 16.23
CA ILE A 68 24.86 24.06 17.38
C ILE A 68 26.20 24.66 16.92
N LEU A 69 26.88 24.01 15.97
CA LEU A 69 28.17 24.47 15.44
C LEU A 69 28.05 25.87 14.81
N ASN A 70 27.00 26.11 14.03
CA ASN A 70 26.74 27.39 13.38
C ASN A 70 26.28 28.47 14.36
N GLY A 71 25.67 28.10 15.49
CA GLY A 71 25.22 29.02 16.53
C GLY A 71 26.35 29.59 17.40
N ILE A 72 27.44 28.83 17.61
CA ILE A 72 28.54 29.21 18.52
C ILE A 72 29.09 30.62 18.27
N PRO A 73 29.47 31.03 17.03
CA PRO A 73 30.04 32.35 16.81
C PRO A 73 29.07 33.47 17.13
N GLU A 74 27.78 33.28 16.82
CA GLU A 74 26.72 34.24 17.10
C GLU A 74 26.47 34.37 18.60
N TRP A 75 26.44 33.25 19.32
CA TRP A 75 26.30 33.21 20.77
C TRP A 75 27.47 33.86 21.48
N ASN A 76 28.71 33.56 21.08
CA ASN A 76 29.89 34.18 21.67
C ASN A 76 29.87 35.71 21.49
N LYS A 77 29.59 36.22 20.29
CA LYS A 77 29.46 37.67 20.04
C LYS A 77 28.33 38.31 20.87
N LEU A 78 27.22 37.60 21.05
CA LEU A 78 26.10 38.07 21.89
C LEU A 78 26.54 38.19 23.36
N PHE A 79 27.27 37.19 23.85
CA PHE A 79 27.64 37.05 25.25
C PHE A 79 28.87 37.86 25.68
N GLU A 80 29.68 38.34 24.74
CA GLU A 80 30.77 39.30 25.01
C GLU A 80 30.32 40.59 25.70
N ASN A 81 29.04 40.98 25.55
CA ASN A 81 28.48 42.18 26.16
C ASN A 81 28.04 41.99 27.63
N TYR A 82 28.18 40.79 28.19
CA TYR A 82 27.68 40.45 29.51
C TYR A 82 28.80 39.95 30.41
N ASP A 83 29.05 40.67 31.50
CA ASP A 83 29.93 40.19 32.58
C ASP A 83 29.28 39.03 33.35
N GLN A 84 27.96 39.06 33.51
CA GLN A 84 27.19 37.99 34.16
C GLN A 84 25.82 37.82 33.48
N LEU A 85 25.30 36.59 33.47
CA LEU A 85 23.99 36.29 32.88
C LEU A 85 23.28 35.17 33.63
N SER A 86 21.98 35.29 33.87
CA SER A 86 21.21 34.16 34.42
C SER A 86 21.10 33.03 33.38
N LEU A 87 21.15 31.78 33.85
CA LEU A 87 21.05 30.61 32.98
C LEU A 87 19.71 30.59 32.22
N SER A 88 18.64 31.14 32.79
CA SER A 88 17.36 31.27 32.10
C SER A 88 17.41 32.19 30.88
N LYS A 89 18.06 33.36 31.02
CA LYS A 89 18.26 34.29 29.90
C LYS A 89 19.18 33.65 28.85
N PHE A 90 20.22 32.96 29.30
CA PHE A 90 21.13 32.23 28.43
C PHE A 90 20.40 31.17 27.58
N PHE A 91 19.60 30.28 28.21
CA PHE A 91 18.82 29.27 27.49
C PHE A 91 17.75 29.88 26.58
N HIS A 92 17.11 30.97 27.01
CA HIS A 92 16.15 31.68 26.18
C HIS A 92 16.79 32.24 24.89
N TYR A 93 18.05 32.68 24.97
CA TYR A 93 18.80 33.13 23.80
C TYR A 93 19.23 31.99 22.88
N LEU A 94 19.53 30.81 23.44
CA LEU A 94 19.84 29.60 22.67
C LEU A 94 18.63 28.98 21.98
N SER A 95 17.43 29.16 22.55
CA SER A 95 16.21 28.55 22.02
C SER A 95 15.62 29.27 20.80
N GLY A 96 16.21 30.38 20.34
CA GLY A 96 15.73 31.11 19.16
C GLY A 96 14.34 31.79 19.30
N HIS A 97 13.67 31.58 20.43
CA HIS A 97 12.31 32.07 20.74
C HIS A 97 12.28 33.49 21.33
N SER A 98 13.39 34.21 21.29
CA SER A 98 13.50 35.52 21.91
C SER A 98 12.89 36.60 21.00
N ASN A 99 11.70 37.08 21.38
CA ASN A 99 11.07 38.28 20.81
C ASN A 99 11.56 39.59 21.48
N SER A 100 12.63 39.55 22.28
CA SER A 100 13.07 40.75 23.00
C SER A 100 13.73 41.76 22.05
N GLN A 101 13.43 43.04 22.26
CA GLN A 101 13.98 44.15 21.49
C GLN A 101 15.53 44.20 21.60
N GLU A 102 16.08 43.79 22.75
CA GLU A 102 17.52 43.57 22.98
C GLU A 102 18.11 42.51 22.04
N TYR A 103 17.46 41.36 21.92
CA TYR A 103 17.94 40.27 21.07
C TYR A 103 17.89 40.60 19.58
N ASN A 104 16.82 41.26 19.14
CA ASN A 104 16.66 41.71 17.76
C ASN A 104 17.63 42.85 17.39
N SER A 105 18.07 43.66 18.35
CA SER A 105 19.07 44.71 18.13
C SER A 105 20.51 44.20 18.03
N LEU A 106 20.79 43.02 18.58
CA LEU A 106 22.13 42.41 18.61
C LEU A 106 22.34 41.37 17.49
N ARG A 107 21.27 40.98 16.77
CA ARG A 107 21.32 40.03 15.67
C ARG A 107 21.16 40.73 14.31
N GLU A 108 21.98 40.31 13.36
CA GLU A 108 21.84 40.70 11.94
C GLU A 108 20.88 39.75 11.18
N ALA A 109 20.53 38.58 11.74
CA ALA A 109 19.67 37.58 11.10
C ALA A 109 18.83 36.76 12.08
N VAL A 110 17.73 36.17 11.59
CA VAL A 110 16.84 35.26 12.34
C VAL A 110 17.59 33.96 12.68
N PRO A 111 17.50 33.43 13.92
CA PRO A 111 18.10 32.16 14.28
C PRO A 111 17.64 31.03 13.36
N LYS A 112 18.59 30.29 12.78
CA LYS A 112 18.32 29.07 12.00
C LYS A 112 18.14 27.82 12.86
N TYR A 113 18.18 27.97 14.18
CA TYR A 113 18.21 26.88 15.15
C TYR A 113 17.21 27.13 16.27
N ASP A 114 16.55 26.06 16.70
CA ASP A 114 15.61 26.06 17.82
C ASP A 114 15.98 24.92 18.78
N LEU A 115 16.52 25.29 19.93
CA LEU A 115 16.90 24.37 20.99
C LEU A 115 15.89 24.35 22.15
N PHE A 116 14.71 24.94 21.96
CA PHE A 116 13.71 25.07 23.03
C PHE A 116 13.36 23.72 23.66
N GLU A 117 13.00 22.74 22.83
CA GLU A 117 12.60 21.41 23.30
C GLU A 117 13.72 20.68 24.05
N ILE A 118 14.98 20.97 23.75
CA ILE A 118 16.15 20.38 24.42
C ILE A 118 16.39 21.06 25.78
N LEU A 119 16.21 22.38 25.86
CA LEU A 119 16.63 23.19 27.01
C LEU A 119 15.51 23.47 28.02
N LYS A 120 14.23 23.25 27.67
CA LYS A 120 13.08 23.65 28.50
C LYS A 120 13.12 23.07 29.92
N ASP A 121 13.48 21.79 30.06
CA ASP A 121 13.50 21.12 31.36
C ASP A 121 14.67 21.59 32.21
N SER A 122 15.84 21.79 31.59
CA SER A 122 17.00 22.38 32.25
C SER A 122 16.74 23.81 32.72
N ASN A 123 16.01 24.61 31.93
CA ASN A 123 15.63 25.96 32.32
C ASN A 123 14.73 25.98 33.56
N ASN A 124 13.76 25.06 33.63
CA ASN A 124 12.86 24.95 34.79
C ASN A 124 13.61 24.60 36.08
N LEU A 125 14.68 23.81 35.98
CA LEU A 125 15.45 23.33 37.14
C LEU A 125 16.58 24.27 37.54
N LEU A 126 17.26 24.87 36.57
CA LEU A 126 18.54 25.56 36.76
C LEU A 126 18.49 27.03 36.33
N GLY A 127 17.35 27.55 35.90
CA GLY A 127 17.26 28.90 35.33
C GLY A 127 17.67 30.04 36.28
N SER A 128 17.65 29.81 37.59
CA SER A 128 18.02 30.78 38.62
C SER A 128 19.53 30.93 38.84
N PHE A 129 20.35 30.02 38.32
CA PHE A 129 21.80 30.11 38.45
C PHE A 129 22.36 31.31 37.66
N ILE A 130 23.39 31.95 38.21
CA ILE A 130 24.12 33.05 37.55
C ILE A 130 25.38 32.47 36.93
N ILE A 131 25.62 32.80 35.66
CA ILE A 131 26.83 32.50 34.93
C ILE A 131 27.78 33.70 35.08
N GLU A 132 28.96 33.48 35.66
CA GLU A 132 29.96 34.53 35.90
C GLU A 132 30.83 34.85 34.68
N ASN A 133 30.91 33.94 33.71
CA ASN A 133 31.56 34.18 32.42
C ASN A 133 30.73 33.52 31.31
N PRO A 134 29.78 34.26 30.70
CA PRO A 134 28.86 33.73 29.70
C PRO A 134 29.54 33.14 28.46
N VAL A 135 30.68 33.70 28.02
CA VAL A 135 31.42 33.22 26.85
C VAL A 135 32.12 31.89 27.14
N ASP A 136 32.84 31.79 28.26
CA ASP A 136 33.49 30.54 28.66
C ASP A 136 32.46 29.42 28.89
N PHE A 137 31.34 29.76 29.53
CA PHE A 137 30.23 28.83 29.72
C PHE A 137 29.63 28.37 28.39
N CYS A 138 29.42 29.26 27.43
CA CYS A 138 28.92 28.91 26.10
C CYS A 138 29.84 27.93 25.39
N ASN A 139 31.14 28.20 25.38
CA ASN A 139 32.13 27.31 24.77
C ASN A 139 32.17 25.92 25.44
N LEU A 140 32.11 25.87 26.77
CA LEU A 140 32.07 24.61 27.52
C LEU A 140 30.79 23.81 27.26
N LEU A 141 29.63 24.47 27.29
CA LEU A 141 28.35 23.85 27.01
C LEU A 141 28.32 23.29 25.58
N CYS A 142 28.74 24.07 24.59
CA CYS A 142 28.73 23.64 23.19
C CYS A 142 29.66 22.44 22.96
N LYS A 143 30.87 22.46 23.56
CA LYS A 143 31.78 21.32 23.50
C LYS A 143 31.13 20.06 24.10
N SER A 144 30.50 20.19 25.28
CA SER A 144 29.81 19.09 25.96
C SER A 144 28.61 18.56 25.16
N LEU A 145 27.82 19.45 24.55
CA LEU A 145 26.69 19.08 23.69
C LEU A 145 27.15 18.35 22.42
N ILE A 146 28.22 18.84 21.75
CA ILE A 146 28.77 18.20 20.55
C ILE A 146 29.32 16.81 20.86
N GLU A 147 30.03 16.66 21.99
CA GLU A 147 30.53 15.36 22.44
C GLU A 147 29.37 14.40 22.74
N SER A 148 28.36 14.87 23.48
CA SER A 148 27.16 14.10 23.78
C SER A 148 26.41 13.67 22.52
N LEU A 149 26.20 14.58 21.58
CA LEU A 149 25.54 14.29 20.29
C LEU A 149 26.35 13.31 19.44
N THR A 150 27.68 13.43 19.43
CA THR A 150 28.56 12.50 18.70
C THR A 150 28.49 11.10 19.30
N ASN A 151 28.45 11.00 20.63
CA ASN A 151 28.27 9.72 21.33
C ASN A 151 26.87 9.12 21.05
N MET A 152 25.81 9.94 21.11
CA MET A 152 24.45 9.50 20.77
C MET A 152 24.35 9.04 19.31
N GLN A 153 24.93 9.79 18.37
CA GLN A 153 24.96 9.43 16.94
C GLN A 153 25.71 8.11 16.72
N THR A 154 26.82 7.90 17.44
CA THR A 154 27.59 6.66 17.39
C THR A 154 26.76 5.47 17.92
N THR A 155 26.09 5.64 19.07
CA THR A 155 25.18 4.63 19.62
C THR A 155 23.99 4.36 18.69
N TRP A 156 23.47 5.41 18.05
CA TRP A 156 22.42 5.29 17.05
C TRP A 156 22.85 4.44 15.86
N ILE A 157 23.96 4.80 15.20
CA ILE A 157 24.47 4.10 14.03
C ILE A 157 24.83 2.64 14.34
N ASN A 158 25.48 2.39 15.47
CA ASN A 158 26.01 1.06 15.80
C ASN A 158 24.96 0.11 16.37
N THR A 159 23.93 0.62 17.05
CA THR A 159 23.03 -0.22 17.85
C THR A 159 21.56 0.16 17.69
N GLU A 160 21.18 1.40 18.08
CA GLU A 160 19.76 1.76 18.22
C GLU A 160 19.02 1.83 16.89
N ARG A 161 19.70 2.15 15.77
CA ARG A 161 19.09 2.16 14.44
C ARG A 161 18.54 0.78 14.07
N PHE A 162 19.31 -0.27 14.34
CA PHE A 162 18.88 -1.65 14.08
C PHE A 162 17.73 -2.06 15.00
N ILE A 163 17.85 -1.79 16.32
CA ILE A 163 16.79 -2.10 17.29
C ILE A 163 15.49 -1.36 16.93
N LYS A 164 15.58 -0.09 16.54
CA LYS A 164 14.42 0.71 16.14
C LYS A 164 13.78 0.15 14.87
N LYS A 165 14.59 -0.26 13.88
CA LYS A 165 14.13 -0.93 12.67
C LYS A 165 13.32 -2.19 13.00
N GLU A 166 13.87 -3.08 13.83
CA GLU A 166 13.19 -4.31 14.25
C GLU A 166 11.89 -4.02 15.02
N ARG A 167 11.89 -3.03 15.92
CA ARG A 167 10.69 -2.63 16.67
C ARG A 167 9.58 -2.10 15.77
N ILE A 168 9.92 -1.24 14.80
CA ILE A 168 8.93 -0.73 13.83
C ILE A 168 8.40 -1.88 12.99
N GLN A 169 9.28 -2.76 12.52
CA GLN A 169 8.89 -3.94 11.73
C GLN A 169 7.92 -4.85 12.51
N ALA A 170 8.24 -5.22 13.75
CA ALA A 170 7.37 -6.05 14.59
C ALA A 170 5.99 -5.40 14.85
N HIS A 171 5.97 -4.07 15.05
CA HIS A 171 4.72 -3.33 15.22
C HIS A 171 3.87 -3.34 13.94
N LEU A 172 4.51 -3.15 12.78
CA LEU A 172 3.88 -3.20 11.47
C LEU A 172 3.35 -4.60 11.15
N GLU A 173 4.13 -5.65 11.39
CA GLU A 173 3.70 -7.05 11.21
C GLU A 173 2.49 -7.41 12.08
N THR A 174 2.47 -6.96 13.34
CA THR A 174 1.33 -7.17 14.24
C THR A 174 0.07 -6.49 13.71
N LYS A 175 0.19 -5.23 13.26
CA LYS A 175 -0.91 -4.48 12.65
C LYS A 175 -1.35 -5.09 11.31
N ASN A 176 -0.40 -5.58 10.52
CA ASN A 176 -0.66 -6.21 9.23
C ASN A 176 -1.45 -7.50 9.40
N THR A 177 -1.03 -8.38 10.30
CA THR A 177 -1.70 -9.65 10.59
C THR A 177 -3.16 -9.43 11.00
N LEU A 178 -3.44 -8.34 11.72
CA LEU A 178 -4.80 -7.95 12.10
C LEU A 178 -5.61 -7.38 10.92
N MET A 179 -4.98 -6.63 10.00
CA MET A 179 -5.65 -6.02 8.83
C MET A 179 -5.76 -6.94 7.60
N SER A 180 -4.84 -7.90 7.44
CA SER A 180 -4.70 -8.69 6.20
C SER A 180 -5.71 -9.82 6.07
N TYR A 181 -6.20 -10.36 7.19
CA TYR A 181 -7.03 -11.56 7.18
C TYR A 181 -8.52 -11.28 6.93
N TRP A 182 -9.01 -10.09 7.30
CA TRP A 182 -10.45 -9.77 7.25
C TRP A 182 -10.79 -8.68 6.23
N ASP A 183 -9.97 -7.62 6.11
CA ASP A 183 -10.38 -6.45 5.30
C ASP A 183 -9.79 -6.43 3.88
N ARG A 184 -8.67 -7.12 3.63
CA ARG A 184 -7.91 -6.93 2.37
C ARG A 184 -8.38 -7.75 1.19
N LEU A 185 -9.09 -8.85 1.43
CA LEU A 185 -9.50 -9.74 0.35
C LEU A 185 -10.92 -9.46 -0.13
N GLY A 186 -11.73 -8.77 0.68
CA GLY A 186 -13.16 -8.59 0.43
C GLY A 186 -13.93 -9.91 0.51
N CYS A 187 -15.18 -9.88 0.08
CA CYS A 187 -16.08 -11.03 0.05
C CYS A 187 -15.44 -12.28 -0.57
N SER A 188 -15.62 -13.44 0.07
CA SER A 188 -15.13 -14.72 -0.44
C SER A 188 -15.97 -15.31 -1.58
N ALA A 189 -17.19 -14.79 -1.81
CA ALA A 189 -18.10 -15.29 -2.83
C ALA A 189 -17.53 -15.11 -4.24
N ARG A 190 -17.87 -16.04 -5.14
CA ARG A 190 -17.45 -16.06 -6.54
C ARG A 190 -18.64 -16.21 -7.45
N CYS A 191 -18.58 -15.55 -8.61
CA CYS A 191 -19.60 -15.65 -9.63
C CYS A 191 -19.79 -17.13 -9.99
N PRO A 192 -21.02 -17.67 -9.95
CA PRO A 192 -21.26 -19.10 -10.15
C PRO A 192 -20.94 -19.59 -11.58
N LEU A 193 -20.69 -18.67 -12.51
CA LEU A 193 -20.45 -18.99 -13.93
C LEU A 193 -18.97 -18.88 -14.28
N CYS A 194 -18.37 -17.71 -14.05
CA CYS A 194 -16.98 -17.44 -14.43
C CYS A 194 -16.00 -17.41 -13.26
N SER A 195 -16.49 -17.66 -12.04
CA SER A 195 -15.71 -17.63 -10.80
C SER A 195 -15.00 -16.32 -10.48
N SER A 196 -15.31 -15.21 -11.16
CA SER A 196 -14.83 -13.88 -10.76
C SER A 196 -15.22 -13.60 -9.32
N LYS A 197 -14.31 -13.01 -8.54
CA LYS A 197 -14.53 -12.72 -7.13
C LYS A 197 -15.52 -11.56 -6.95
N CYS A 198 -16.35 -11.64 -5.92
CA CYS A 198 -17.19 -10.52 -5.49
C CYS A 198 -16.31 -9.31 -5.11
N GLU A 199 -16.72 -8.12 -5.54
CA GLU A 199 -15.99 -6.88 -5.34
C GLU A 199 -16.36 -6.19 -4.02
N LEU A 200 -17.42 -6.63 -3.34
CA LEU A 200 -17.89 -6.03 -2.09
C LEU A 200 -16.97 -6.37 -0.90
N PRO A 201 -16.90 -5.50 0.14
CA PRO A 201 -16.17 -5.79 1.36
C PRO A 201 -16.76 -7.02 2.08
N ASP A 202 -15.98 -7.62 2.99
CA ASP A 202 -16.46 -8.73 3.82
C ASP A 202 -17.26 -8.20 5.04
N ASP A 203 -18.40 -7.57 4.75
CA ASP A 203 -19.27 -6.89 5.73
C ASP A 203 -20.57 -7.66 6.03
N GLY A 204 -20.66 -8.91 5.58
CA GLY A 204 -21.84 -9.73 5.72
C GLY A 204 -22.99 -9.38 4.76
N HIS A 205 -22.72 -8.66 3.66
CA HIS A 205 -23.72 -8.46 2.61
C HIS A 205 -24.28 -9.80 2.09
N THR A 206 -25.56 -9.78 1.76
CA THR A 206 -26.31 -10.94 1.27
C THR A 206 -26.40 -11.00 -0.25
N GLN A 207 -26.04 -9.91 -0.93
CA GLN A 207 -26.08 -9.78 -2.39
C GLN A 207 -24.69 -9.53 -2.92
N HIS A 208 -24.23 -10.39 -3.82
CA HIS A 208 -22.88 -10.34 -4.37
C HIS A 208 -22.86 -9.64 -5.72
N GLN A 209 -21.76 -8.96 -6.00
CA GLN A 209 -21.58 -8.20 -7.22
C GLN A 209 -20.16 -8.34 -7.75
N VAL A 210 -20.04 -8.38 -9.07
CA VAL A 210 -18.77 -8.23 -9.78
C VAL A 210 -19.02 -7.46 -11.07
N SER A 211 -18.10 -6.57 -11.43
CA SER A 211 -18.15 -5.74 -12.63
C SER A 211 -17.30 -6.33 -13.75
N LYS A 212 -16.21 -7.03 -13.41
CA LYS A 212 -15.29 -7.67 -14.36
C LYS A 212 -15.52 -9.19 -14.44
N HIS A 213 -16.46 -9.58 -15.28
CA HIS A 213 -16.75 -10.99 -15.53
C HIS A 213 -15.76 -11.61 -16.53
N LEU A 214 -15.28 -12.82 -16.23
CA LEU A 214 -14.36 -13.56 -17.08
C LEU A 214 -15.10 -14.55 -18.00
N LEU A 215 -14.36 -15.27 -18.84
CA LEU A 215 -14.90 -16.42 -19.58
C LEU A 215 -15.11 -17.61 -18.63
N PRO A 216 -16.30 -18.23 -18.61
CA PRO A 216 -16.54 -19.47 -17.86
C PRO A 216 -15.56 -20.60 -18.21
N ALA A 217 -15.08 -20.65 -19.45
CA ALA A 217 -14.08 -21.62 -19.88
C ALA A 217 -12.76 -21.56 -19.06
N PHE A 218 -12.40 -20.41 -18.48
CA PHE A 218 -11.21 -20.34 -17.62
C PHE A 218 -11.33 -21.18 -16.34
N THR A 219 -12.55 -21.53 -15.94
CA THR A 219 -12.81 -22.44 -14.81
C THR A 219 -13.30 -23.82 -15.25
N GLY A 220 -13.11 -24.16 -16.52
CA GLY A 220 -13.45 -25.47 -17.09
C GLY A 220 -14.91 -25.65 -17.45
N VAL A 221 -15.70 -24.56 -17.46
CA VAL A 221 -17.10 -24.65 -17.89
C VAL A 221 -17.15 -24.88 -19.40
N CYS A 222 -17.80 -25.97 -19.79
CA CYS A 222 -17.94 -26.42 -21.16
C CYS A 222 -19.31 -27.06 -21.39
N ASP A 223 -19.67 -27.20 -22.67
CA ASP A 223 -20.83 -27.98 -23.08
C ASP A 223 -20.62 -29.46 -22.73
N VAL A 224 -21.61 -30.07 -22.07
CA VAL A 224 -21.49 -31.42 -21.53
C VAL A 224 -21.38 -32.49 -22.63
N LYS A 225 -21.95 -32.25 -23.82
CA LYS A 225 -21.96 -33.24 -24.91
C LYS A 225 -20.71 -33.15 -25.77
N THR A 226 -20.32 -31.94 -26.14
CA THR A 226 -19.24 -31.67 -27.08
C THR A 226 -17.90 -31.41 -26.39
N ARG A 227 -17.92 -31.14 -25.07
CA ARG A 227 -16.77 -30.69 -24.29
C ARG A 227 -16.20 -29.36 -24.78
N PHE A 228 -16.96 -28.60 -25.57
CA PHE A 228 -16.52 -27.31 -26.08
C PHE A 228 -16.54 -26.25 -24.98
N PRO A 229 -15.49 -25.44 -24.84
CA PRO A 229 -15.40 -24.39 -23.83
C PRO A 229 -16.51 -23.34 -24.01
N THR A 230 -17.05 -22.84 -22.89
CA THR A 230 -18.02 -21.74 -22.91
C THR A 230 -17.29 -20.39 -23.07
N LEU A 231 -17.21 -19.90 -24.31
CA LEU A 231 -16.47 -18.69 -24.71
C LEU A 231 -17.33 -17.41 -24.75
N ILE A 232 -18.40 -17.38 -23.96
CA ILE A 232 -19.33 -16.26 -23.83
C ILE A 232 -19.16 -15.69 -22.42
N ILE A 233 -18.93 -14.38 -22.30
CA ILE A 233 -18.88 -13.73 -20.99
C ILE A 233 -20.28 -13.76 -20.39
N CYS A 234 -20.40 -14.11 -19.12
CA CYS A 234 -21.70 -14.42 -18.51
C CYS A 234 -22.69 -13.24 -18.42
N THR A 235 -22.25 -12.01 -18.66
CA THR A 235 -23.14 -10.84 -18.73
C THR A 235 -23.71 -10.59 -20.13
N GLU A 236 -23.14 -11.21 -21.17
CA GLU A 236 -23.59 -11.08 -22.56
C GLU A 236 -25.03 -11.58 -22.73
N ASP A 237 -25.73 -10.99 -23.69
CA ASP A 237 -27.11 -11.36 -24.02
C ASP A 237 -27.28 -12.84 -24.38
N GLU A 238 -26.28 -13.44 -25.01
CA GLU A 238 -26.28 -14.88 -25.34
C GLU A 238 -26.30 -15.76 -24.06
N ALA A 239 -25.63 -15.34 -23.00
CA ALA A 239 -25.65 -16.06 -21.72
C ALA A 239 -27.04 -16.02 -21.05
N HIS A 240 -27.78 -14.91 -21.24
CA HIS A 240 -29.12 -14.69 -20.65
C HIS A 240 -30.25 -15.32 -21.47
N ASN A 241 -30.19 -15.19 -22.80
CA ASN A 241 -31.33 -15.45 -23.68
C ASN A 241 -31.32 -16.84 -24.34
N THR A 242 -30.13 -17.38 -24.67
CA THR A 242 -30.01 -18.60 -25.49
C THR A 242 -29.33 -19.73 -24.76
N SER A 243 -28.42 -19.42 -23.83
CA SER A 243 -27.66 -20.42 -23.09
C SER A 243 -28.49 -21.04 -21.96
N THR A 244 -28.26 -22.33 -21.71
CA THR A 244 -28.84 -23.05 -20.57
C THR A 244 -27.74 -23.57 -19.66
N TRP A 245 -27.95 -23.45 -18.36
CA TRP A 245 -26.95 -23.72 -17.34
C TRP A 245 -27.43 -24.88 -16.45
N GLY A 246 -26.50 -25.78 -16.11
CA GLY A 246 -26.76 -26.94 -15.27
C GLY A 246 -25.86 -26.93 -14.03
N CYS A 247 -26.32 -27.56 -12.96
CA CYS A 247 -25.49 -27.93 -11.82
C CYS A 247 -25.18 -29.42 -11.94
N ASN A 248 -23.97 -29.86 -11.59
CA ASN A 248 -23.56 -31.27 -11.72
C ASN A 248 -24.50 -32.25 -10.98
N GLU A 249 -25.21 -31.77 -9.95
CA GLU A 249 -26.14 -32.56 -9.14
C GLU A 249 -27.51 -32.77 -9.81
N ASP A 250 -27.85 -31.94 -10.81
CA ASP A 250 -29.16 -31.95 -11.47
C ASP A 250 -28.99 -32.16 -12.99
N SER A 251 -29.67 -33.17 -13.54
CA SER A 251 -29.71 -33.43 -14.99
C SER A 251 -30.55 -32.41 -15.78
N ILE A 252 -30.91 -31.27 -15.17
CA ILE A 252 -31.81 -30.26 -15.73
C ILE A 252 -31.01 -29.00 -16.04
N TYR A 253 -31.09 -28.58 -17.31
CA TYR A 253 -30.52 -27.32 -17.78
C TYR A 253 -31.60 -26.24 -17.76
N LEU A 254 -31.29 -25.10 -17.15
CA LEU A 254 -32.22 -23.99 -16.96
C LEU A 254 -31.70 -22.72 -17.64
N PRO A 255 -32.58 -21.85 -18.15
CA PRO A 255 -32.21 -20.48 -18.50
C PRO A 255 -31.56 -19.76 -17.31
N LEU A 256 -30.63 -18.84 -17.58
CA LEU A 256 -29.75 -18.24 -16.58
C LEU A 256 -30.49 -17.72 -15.34
N THR A 257 -31.55 -16.92 -15.51
CA THR A 257 -32.30 -16.37 -14.36
C THR A 257 -32.90 -17.48 -13.50
N LYS A 258 -33.47 -18.54 -14.10
CA LYS A 258 -34.04 -19.67 -13.36
C LYS A 258 -32.98 -20.49 -12.65
N PHE A 259 -31.83 -20.67 -13.30
CA PHE A 259 -30.65 -21.31 -12.71
C PHE A 259 -30.19 -20.55 -11.46
N LEU A 260 -29.93 -19.25 -11.58
CA LEU A 260 -29.49 -18.42 -10.46
C LEU A 260 -30.53 -18.35 -9.34
N SER A 261 -31.83 -18.21 -9.65
CA SER A 261 -32.87 -18.20 -8.62
C SER A 261 -32.92 -19.50 -7.83
N LYS A 262 -32.64 -20.64 -8.47
CA LYS A 262 -32.68 -21.95 -7.81
C LYS A 262 -31.44 -22.22 -6.95
N TYR A 263 -30.24 -21.96 -7.48
CA TYR A 263 -28.98 -22.39 -6.84
C TYR A 263 -28.16 -21.26 -6.23
N HIS A 264 -28.28 -20.04 -6.75
CA HIS A 264 -27.43 -18.90 -6.37
C HIS A 264 -28.23 -17.60 -6.23
N PRO A 265 -29.27 -17.55 -5.38
CA PRO A 265 -30.17 -16.40 -5.28
C PRO A 265 -29.49 -15.13 -4.76
N SER A 266 -28.35 -15.24 -4.09
CA SER A 266 -27.52 -14.10 -3.64
C SER A 266 -26.77 -13.40 -4.78
N TRP A 267 -26.89 -13.87 -6.01
CA TRP A 267 -26.36 -13.23 -7.21
C TRP A 267 -27.45 -12.53 -8.04
N LEU A 268 -28.65 -12.37 -7.49
CA LEU A 268 -29.78 -11.73 -8.15
C LEU A 268 -30.08 -10.34 -7.54
N PRO A 269 -30.20 -9.27 -8.34
CA PRO A 269 -30.25 -9.28 -9.81
C PRO A 269 -28.87 -9.51 -10.44
N PHE A 270 -28.83 -10.39 -11.44
CA PHE A 270 -27.59 -10.65 -12.17
C PHE A 270 -27.40 -9.59 -13.26
N PRO A 271 -26.20 -9.00 -13.40
CA PRO A 271 -25.97 -7.97 -14.39
C PRO A 271 -26.22 -8.51 -15.80
N ARG A 272 -27.01 -7.75 -16.56
CA ARG A 272 -27.11 -7.88 -18.00
C ARG A 272 -26.44 -6.65 -18.58
N SER A 273 -25.33 -6.86 -19.27
CA SER A 273 -24.60 -5.81 -19.94
C SER A 273 -23.98 -6.39 -21.19
N GLU A 274 -23.98 -5.62 -22.27
CA GLU A 274 -23.01 -5.86 -23.34
C GLU A 274 -21.64 -5.47 -22.74
N PRO A 275 -20.77 -6.43 -22.36
CA PRO A 275 -19.41 -6.07 -21.99
C PRO A 275 -18.81 -5.23 -23.11
N SER A 276 -18.02 -4.21 -22.77
CA SER A 276 -17.40 -3.39 -23.79
C SER A 276 -16.63 -4.26 -24.78
N ASP A 277 -16.62 -3.89 -26.06
CA ASP A 277 -15.85 -4.59 -27.09
C ASP A 277 -14.39 -4.79 -26.68
N GLU A 278 -13.84 -3.84 -25.92
CA GLU A 278 -12.50 -3.95 -25.32
C GLU A 278 -12.40 -5.09 -24.31
N HIS A 279 -13.36 -5.22 -23.38
CA HIS A 279 -13.36 -6.29 -22.38
C HIS A 279 -13.55 -7.66 -23.03
N VAL A 280 -14.44 -7.77 -24.02
CA VAL A 280 -14.62 -8.98 -24.82
C VAL A 280 -13.34 -9.35 -25.56
N ALA A 281 -12.74 -8.39 -26.29
CA ALA A 281 -11.50 -8.62 -27.02
C ALA A 281 -10.36 -9.07 -26.09
N LYS A 282 -10.25 -8.44 -24.91
CA LYS A 282 -9.26 -8.78 -23.87
C LYS A 282 -9.43 -10.22 -23.38
N MET A 283 -10.64 -10.62 -23.00
CA MET A 283 -10.90 -11.98 -22.54
C MET A 283 -10.60 -13.02 -23.62
N ARG A 284 -10.98 -12.74 -24.87
CA ARG A 284 -10.74 -13.63 -26.02
C ARG A 284 -9.26 -13.73 -26.38
N ALA A 285 -8.51 -12.64 -26.27
CA ALA A 285 -7.06 -12.64 -26.44
C ALA A 285 -6.36 -13.52 -25.38
N ILE A 286 -6.77 -13.39 -24.12
CA ILE A 286 -6.22 -14.18 -23.01
C ILE A 286 -6.57 -15.65 -23.21
N TRP A 287 -7.81 -15.97 -23.59
CA TRP A 287 -8.19 -17.32 -23.97
C TRP A 287 -7.32 -17.86 -25.10
N TRP A 288 -7.13 -17.10 -26.18
CA TRP A 288 -6.29 -17.54 -27.30
C TRP A 288 -4.87 -17.94 -26.87
N LYS A 289 -4.26 -17.21 -25.92
CA LYS A 289 -2.94 -17.54 -25.39
C LYS A 289 -2.93 -18.73 -24.42
N LEU A 290 -4.03 -19.03 -23.74
CA LEU A 290 -4.10 -20.07 -22.69
C LEU A 290 -4.94 -21.28 -23.08
N LYS A 291 -5.57 -21.29 -24.26
CA LYS A 291 -6.56 -22.30 -24.64
C LYS A 291 -5.99 -23.73 -24.58
N ASP A 292 -4.76 -23.94 -25.02
CA ASP A 292 -4.17 -25.29 -25.07
C ASP A 292 -3.97 -25.83 -23.64
N GLU A 293 -3.36 -25.04 -22.76
CA GLU A 293 -3.15 -25.43 -21.34
C GLU A 293 -4.47 -25.58 -20.57
N LEU A 294 -5.47 -24.75 -20.85
CA LEU A 294 -6.76 -24.81 -20.17
C LEU A 294 -7.62 -25.96 -20.70
N CYS A 295 -7.61 -26.21 -22.00
CA CYS A 295 -8.30 -27.35 -22.59
C CYS A 295 -7.72 -28.66 -22.07
N GLU A 296 -6.39 -28.78 -21.98
CA GLU A 296 -5.75 -29.94 -21.37
C GLU A 296 -6.13 -30.08 -19.89
N LYS A 297 -6.01 -29.01 -19.09
CA LYS A 297 -6.28 -29.01 -17.65
C LYS A 297 -7.72 -29.42 -17.30
N TYR A 298 -8.70 -28.98 -18.09
CA TYR A 298 -10.12 -29.19 -17.82
C TYR A 298 -10.78 -30.24 -18.73
N ASP A 299 -9.98 -30.95 -19.53
CA ASP A 299 -10.45 -31.96 -20.49
C ASP A 299 -11.52 -31.39 -21.46
N MET A 300 -11.26 -30.20 -21.99
CA MET A 300 -12.12 -29.54 -22.99
C MET A 300 -11.59 -29.78 -24.41
N THR A 301 -12.50 -29.77 -25.38
CA THR A 301 -12.14 -29.83 -26.81
C THR A 301 -12.12 -28.42 -27.38
N ASP A 302 -10.94 -27.96 -27.85
CA ASP A 302 -10.80 -26.64 -28.47
C ASP A 302 -11.70 -26.52 -29.71
N ASN A 303 -12.65 -25.59 -29.65
CA ASN A 303 -13.49 -25.19 -30.78
C ASN A 303 -13.36 -23.69 -31.09
N THR A 304 -12.27 -23.07 -30.62
CA THR A 304 -12.05 -21.64 -30.77
C THR A 304 -12.05 -21.27 -32.26
N ASN A 305 -12.77 -20.21 -32.61
CA ASN A 305 -12.86 -19.75 -33.98
C ASN A 305 -11.45 -19.44 -34.53
N PRO A 306 -11.01 -20.08 -35.64
CA PRO A 306 -9.67 -19.89 -36.19
C PRO A 306 -9.32 -18.43 -36.54
N LEU A 307 -10.32 -17.59 -36.78
CA LEU A 307 -10.13 -16.16 -37.05
C LEU A 307 -9.68 -15.36 -35.81
N TRP A 308 -9.70 -15.95 -34.62
CA TRP A 308 -9.27 -15.29 -33.39
C TRP A 308 -7.77 -15.06 -33.31
N GLY A 309 -6.95 -15.96 -33.89
CA GLY A 309 -5.50 -15.79 -33.91
C GLY A 309 -5.09 -14.45 -34.54
N PRO A 310 -5.37 -14.22 -35.83
CA PRO A 310 -5.03 -12.96 -36.49
C PRO A 310 -5.64 -11.72 -35.82
N ARG A 311 -6.78 -11.88 -35.12
CA ARG A 311 -7.53 -10.78 -34.50
C ARG A 311 -7.02 -10.39 -33.12
N TYR A 312 -6.53 -11.33 -32.32
CA TYR A 312 -6.28 -11.12 -30.89
C TYR A 312 -4.85 -11.47 -30.46
N GLU A 313 -4.09 -12.21 -31.26
CA GLU A 313 -2.74 -12.67 -30.91
C GLU A 313 -1.78 -11.53 -30.58
N ASN A 314 -1.91 -10.40 -31.28
CA ASN A 314 -1.05 -9.22 -31.12
C ASN A 314 -1.47 -8.31 -29.95
N LEU A 315 -2.57 -8.61 -29.24
CA LEU A 315 -3.03 -7.79 -28.11
C LEU A 315 -2.29 -8.09 -26.81
N ILE A 316 -1.58 -9.21 -26.75
CA ILE A 316 -0.82 -9.64 -25.57
C ILE A 316 0.67 -9.52 -25.93
N PRO A 317 1.42 -8.60 -25.31
CA PRO A 317 2.87 -8.48 -25.50
C PRO A 317 3.55 -9.82 -25.18
N GLU A 318 4.61 -10.15 -25.92
CA GLU A 318 5.43 -11.35 -25.68
C GLU A 318 6.07 -11.38 -24.28
#